data_AF-A0A2P6SD78-F1
#
_entry.id   AF-A0A2P6SD78-F1
#
_cell.length_a   1.000
_cell.length_b   1.000
_cell.length_c   1.000
_cell.angle_alpha   90.00
_cell.angle_beta   90.00
_cell.angle_gamma   90.00
#
_symmetry.space_group_name_H-M   'P 1'
#
loop_
_entity.id
_entity.type
_entity.pdbx_description
1 polymer ?
#
loop_
_entity_poly.entity_id
_entity_poly.type
_entity_poly.pdbx_seq_one_letter_code
_entity_poly.pdbx_strand_id
1 'polypeptide(L)' 'MASFMPFGLGPRMCVGINFAVTEAKIALSMILQRYSFTLSPGYVHSPSQFVTIRPQHGVQVILQSL' A
#
# COMPACT_ATOMS: atom_id res chain seq x y z
N MET A 1 9.07 -7.87 20.31
CA MET A 1 9.76 -8.53 19.17
C MET A 1 9.08 -8.09 17.89
N ALA A 2 9.81 -7.75 16.82
CA ALA A 2 9.29 -7.08 15.63
C ALA A 2 8.10 -7.82 14.96
N SER A 3 6.92 -7.20 14.95
CA SER A 3 5.66 -7.78 14.44
C SER A 3 5.40 -7.51 12.95
N PHE A 4 6.26 -6.71 12.29
CA PHE A 4 6.06 -6.27 10.92
C PHE A 4 7.37 -6.32 10.14
N MET A 5 7.50 -7.32 9.27
CA MET A 5 8.70 -7.54 8.44
C MET A 5 8.31 -7.73 6.95
N PRO A 6 7.69 -6.72 6.31
CA PRO A 6 7.14 -6.86 4.95
C PRO A 6 8.21 -7.07 3.87
N PHE A 7 9.48 -6.77 4.18
CA PHE A 7 10.62 -6.92 3.28
C PHE A 7 11.60 -8.02 3.74
N GLY A 8 11.22 -8.83 4.72
CA GLY A 8 12.10 -9.83 5.35
C GLY A 8 13.15 -9.21 6.28
N LEU A 9 14.09 -10.04 6.73
CA LEU A 9 15.16 -9.68 7.66
C LEU A 9 16.46 -10.43 7.30
N GLY A 10 17.61 -9.79 7.49
CA GLY A 10 18.93 -10.40 7.27
C GLY A 10 19.43 -10.29 5.83
N PRO A 11 20.46 -11.08 5.45
CA PRO A 11 21.21 -10.90 4.19
C PRO A 11 20.41 -11.22 2.92
N ARG A 12 19.22 -11.83 3.07
CA ARG A 12 18.29 -12.17 1.97
C ARG A 12 17.01 -11.32 2.02
N MET A 13 17.04 -10.17 2.69
CA MET A 13 15.93 -9.22 2.64
C MET A 13 15.67 -8.74 1.20
N CYS A 14 14.49 -8.18 0.97
CA CYS A 14 14.09 -7.69 -0.34
C CYS A 14 15.12 -6.68 -0.88
N VAL A 15 15.76 -7.04 -2.00
CA VAL A 15 16.74 -6.17 -2.70
C VAL A 15 16.10 -4.83 -3.14
N GLY A 16 14.79 -4.82 -3.34
CA GLY A 16 14.02 -3.65 -3.77
C GLY A 16 13.52 -2.73 -2.66
N ILE A 17 13.91 -2.92 -1.38
CA ILE A 17 13.34 -2.15 -0.26
C ILE A 17 13.43 -0.63 -0.44
N ASN A 18 14.60 -0.12 -0.85
CA ASN A 18 14.82 1.31 -1.01
C ASN A 18 13.98 1.88 -2.16
N PHE A 19 13.86 1.12 -3.25
CA PHE A 19 13.03 1.49 -4.40
C PHE A 19 11.55 1.53 -4.00
N ALA A 20 11.03 0.45 -3.43
CA ALA A 20 9.62 0.32 -3.05
C ALA A 20 9.19 1.39 -2.04
N VAL A 21 10.02 1.69 -1.04
CA VAL A 21 9.73 2.74 -0.04
C VAL A 21 9.77 4.13 -0.67
N THR A 22 10.72 4.39 -1.56
CA THR A 22 10.84 5.69 -2.24
C THR A 22 9.65 5.91 -3.18
N GLU A 23 9.29 4.91 -3.98
CA GLU A 23 8.15 4.96 -4.89
C GLU A 23 6.84 5.20 -4.13
N ALA A 24 6.60 4.46 -3.04
CA ALA A 24 5.41 4.64 -2.21
C ALA A 24 5.32 6.07 -1.63
N LYS A 25 6.44 6.62 -1.15
CA LYS A 25 6.47 8.00 -0.64
C LYS A 25 6.16 9.02 -1.73
N ILE A 26 6.71 8.85 -2.93
CA ILE A 26 6.46 9.75 -4.06
C ILE A 26 4.98 9.68 -4.47
N ALA A 27 4.43 8.48 -4.66
CA ALA A 27 3.02 8.28 -4.99
C ALA A 27 2.09 8.92 -3.96
N LEU A 28 2.31 8.67 -2.68
CA LEU A 28 1.52 9.27 -1.60
C LEU A 28 1.65 10.79 -1.55
N SER A 29 2.86 11.33 -1.75
CA SER A 29 3.09 12.78 -1.77
C SER A 29 2.31 13.45 -2.91
N MET A 30 2.33 12.85 -4.11
CA MET A 30 1.60 13.37 -5.26
C MET A 30 0.08 13.35 -5.05
N ILE A 31 -0.45 12.31 -4.41
CA ILE A 31 -1.88 12.21 -4.08
C ILE A 31 -2.24 13.26 -3.03
N LEU A 32 -1.52 13.29 -1.89
CA LEU A 32 -1.84 14.13 -0.73
C LEU A 32 -1.66 15.64 -0.98
N GLN A 33 -0.88 16.03 -1.99
CA GLN A 33 -0.76 17.44 -2.38
C GLN A 33 -1.96 17.96 -3.18
N ARG A 34 -2.79 17.08 -3.75
CA ARG A 34 -3.86 17.44 -4.70
C ARG A 34 -5.23 16.95 -4.28
N TYR A 35 -5.28 15.91 -3.45
CA TYR A 35 -6.51 15.24 -3.08
C TYR A 35 -6.53 14.90 -1.59
N SER A 36 -7.71 15.04 -0.98
CA SER A 36 -8.09 14.23 0.16
C SER A 36 -8.79 12.96 -0.33
N PHE A 37 -8.74 11.88 0.45
CA PHE A 37 -9.41 10.64 0.08
C PHE A 37 -10.02 9.92 1.26
N THR A 38 -11.14 9.25 1.00
CA THR A 38 -11.87 8.42 1.97
C THR A 38 -12.14 7.04 1.36
N LEU A 39 -12.40 6.04 2.21
CA LEU A 39 -12.84 4.73 1.73
C LEU A 39 -14.25 4.84 1.16
N SER A 40 -14.47 4.23 -0.01
CA SER A 40 -15.81 4.09 -0.57
C SER A 40 -16.69 3.26 0.37
N PRO A 41 -17.99 3.58 0.54
CA PRO A 41 -18.95 2.68 1.19
C PRO A 41 -19.01 1.28 0.56
N GLY A 42 -18.59 1.14 -0.71
CA GLY A 42 -18.46 -0.14 -1.41
C GLY A 42 -17.16 -0.90 -1.12
N TYR A 43 -16.25 -0.37 -0.30
CA TYR A 43 -15.03 -1.06 0.06
C TYR A 43 -15.32 -2.31 0.90
N VAL A 44 -14.88 -3.47 0.41
CA VAL A 44 -14.95 -4.74 1.13
C VAL A 44 -13.54 -5.20 1.48
N HIS A 45 -13.22 -5.22 2.78
CA HIS A 45 -11.94 -5.72 3.28
C HIS A 45 -11.88 -7.25 3.16
N SER A 46 -11.44 -7.75 2.00
CA SER A 46 -11.23 -9.19 1.75
C SER A 46 -9.81 -9.45 1.21
N PRO A 47 -8.81 -9.63 2.10
CA PRO A 47 -7.47 -10.05 1.68
C PRO A 47 -7.51 -11.47 1.12
N SER A 48 -6.87 -11.66 -0.04
CA SER A 48 -6.77 -12.95 -0.72
C SER A 48 -5.30 -13.30 -0.91
N GLN A 49 -4.96 -14.57 -0.64
CA GLN A 49 -3.61 -15.11 -0.79
C GLN A 49 -3.48 -15.75 -2.18
N PHE A 50 -2.60 -15.18 -3.00
CA PHE A 50 -2.12 -15.80 -4.24
C PHE A 50 -0.60 -16.04 -4.10
N VAL A 51 0.20 -15.63 -5.07
CA VAL A 51 1.66 -15.50 -4.92
C VAL A 51 2.01 -14.38 -3.91
N THR A 52 1.19 -13.34 -3.84
CA THR A 52 1.26 -12.26 -2.83
C THR A 52 -0.12 -12.03 -2.20
N ILE A 53 -0.16 -11.35 -1.05
CA ILE A 53 -1.42 -10.90 -0.44
C ILE A 53 -1.92 -9.71 -1.25
N ARG A 54 -3.17 -9.79 -1.72
CA ARG A 54 -3.82 -8.73 -2.50
C ARG A 54 -5.28 -8.55 -2.07
N PRO A 55 -5.86 -7.35 -2.19
CA PRO A 55 -7.28 -7.15 -1.95
C PRO A 55 -8.08 -7.83 -3.06
N GLN A 56 -8.96 -8.77 -2.70
CA GLN A 56 -9.78 -9.53 -3.66
C GLN A 56 -10.66 -8.62 -4.53
N HIS A 57 -11.19 -7.55 -3.93
CA HIS A 57 -12.13 -6.62 -4.57
C HIS A 57 -11.52 -5.24 -4.85
N GLY A 58 -10.18 -5.15 -4.83
CA GLY A 58 -9.46 -3.88 -4.94
C GLY A 58 -9.59 -2.98 -3.71
N VAL A 59 -9.06 -1.75 -3.79
CA VAL A 59 -9.21 -0.72 -2.76
C VAL A 59 -9.94 0.46 -3.37
N GLN A 60 -11.24 0.51 -3.14
CA GLN A 60 -12.10 1.55 -3.69
C GLN A 60 -12.03 2.78 -2.78
N VAL A 61 -11.53 3.88 -3.32
CA VAL A 61 -11.42 5.17 -2.63
C VAL A 61 -12.17 6.24 -3.38
N ILE A 62 -12.69 7.21 -2.65
CA ILE A 62 -13.27 8.43 -3.21
C ILE A 62 -12.21 9.52 -3.06
N LEU A 63 -11.81 10.12 -4.18
CA LEU A 63 -10.86 11.24 -4.21
C LEU A 63 -11.64 12.55 -4.29
N GLN A 64 -11.23 13.53 -3.49
CA GLN A 64 -11.78 14.88 -3.48
C GLN A 64 -10.61 15.84 -3.72
N SER A 65 -10.71 16.72 -4.72
CA SER A 65 -9.69 17.76 -4.91
C SER A 65 -9.59 18.60 -3.65
N LEU A 66 -8.36 18.94 -3.27
CA LEU A 66 -8.11 20.01 -2.31
C LEU A 66 -8.47 21.38 -2.91
#